data_AF-A0A8T4ZP78-F1
#
_entry.id   AF-A0A8T4ZP78-F1
#
_cell.length_a   1.000
_cell.length_b   1.000
_cell.length_c   1.000
_cell.angle_alpha   90.00
_cell.angle_beta   90.00
_cell.angle_gamma   90.00
#
_symmetry.space_group_name_H-M   'P 1'
#
loop_
_entity.id
_entity.type
_entity.pdbx_description
1 polymer ?
#
loop_
_entity_poly.entity_id
_entity_poly.type
_entity_poly.pdbx_seq_one_letter_code
_entity_poly.pdbx_strand_id
1 'polypeptide(L)'
;MTEKMRILLPFAVPASNRTEPFMTEEEKAAIFCLAELERGKGGRILGRQPAERIEYVAKACYPFWLFPFHGTYLVFDGVGMVSHTLTYPSMPDVETFAEGVERSSTSQEAYMSFLSANVNYFKVSGTDEKIGMRGLVSDPAFLQDFSLYFSEGKPLESLPQDMVTMTPALSEESLSDEIQQLEELEGQLAFEVKNLKKSIRLLSLTTKNFVHAINIEIKEVKNKYAAELEKLRGPAEREIAEIRRKGDADITAVSRKFEKELFRLQKEKIKVEKTKEHLSSKIDRSEVEIKNSSAKKDEAGKKRWKEEKNRLKKLRSEAESEIKKLEGEIEATEERKSQELFKIRAETEAKTQEARKELTETEAARDAEIHVLKNKSKKMEELTSEIIKQMDQIVRIRENLINGLSNLGIPLERDTVFLAYMPFYLACFRFESRKRYVPYPPSIVNSVKLATKLKGALGIARIKQLFSPRSAAITSLLSRLPNVLEENAALGNEISEAAVKLDIVQVKDGKQGIKKGMDRLKEEGWLSEKEYSLFSQRLA
;
A
#
# COMPACT_ATOMS: atom_id res chain seq x y z
N MET A 1 46.21 10.89 -2.80
CA MET A 1 46.37 10.53 -1.38
C MET A 1 45.74 11.63 -0.56
N THR A 2 44.52 11.41 -0.12
CA THR A 2 43.82 12.29 0.83
C THR A 2 44.56 12.21 2.16
N GLU A 3 44.77 13.33 2.85
CA GLU A 3 45.51 13.36 4.12
C GLU A 3 44.75 12.55 5.17
N LYS A 4 45.25 11.35 5.53
CA LYS A 4 44.62 10.49 6.53
C LYS A 4 44.78 11.09 7.92
N MET A 5 43.67 11.47 8.53
CA MET A 5 43.68 11.95 9.91
C MET A 5 43.36 10.81 10.87
N ARG A 6 44.28 10.56 11.80
CA ARG A 6 44.08 9.57 12.86
C ARG A 6 43.52 10.25 14.10
N ILE A 7 42.55 9.62 14.74
CA ILE A 7 41.90 10.15 15.94
C ILE A 7 41.94 9.09 17.05
N LEU A 8 42.30 9.49 18.26
CA LEU A 8 42.15 8.67 19.46
C LEU A 8 40.92 9.14 20.23
N LEU A 9 39.99 8.23 20.45
CA LEU A 9 38.85 8.46 21.32
C LEU A 9 39.24 8.25 22.79
N PRO A 10 38.60 8.92 23.76
CA PRO A 10 38.89 8.67 25.17
C PRO A 10 38.32 7.33 25.65
N PHE A 11 39.05 6.58 26.48
CA PHE A 11 38.51 5.38 27.14
C PHE A 11 37.49 5.78 28.22
N ALA A 12 37.91 6.68 29.12
CA ALA A 12 37.11 7.13 30.24
C ALA A 12 36.93 8.65 30.19
N VAL A 13 35.69 9.10 30.43
CA VAL A 13 35.37 10.52 30.65
C VAL A 13 34.60 10.67 31.96
N PRO A 14 34.89 11.71 32.78
CA PRO A 14 34.18 11.92 34.03
C PRO A 14 32.69 12.24 33.75
N ALA A 15 31.80 11.68 34.57
CA ALA A 15 30.40 12.07 34.57
C ALA A 15 30.27 13.57 34.89
N SER A 16 29.24 14.23 34.35
CA SER A 16 29.02 15.67 34.52
C SER A 16 28.91 16.13 35.98
N ASN A 17 28.61 15.22 36.90
CA ASN A 17 28.47 15.48 38.34
C ASN A 17 29.68 15.03 39.17
N ARG A 18 30.76 14.54 38.55
CA ARG A 18 32.00 14.17 39.23
C ARG A 18 32.91 15.39 39.32
N THR A 19 33.40 15.67 40.53
CA THR A 19 34.31 16.81 40.81
C THR A 19 35.75 16.37 40.99
N GLU A 20 35.95 15.10 41.33
CA GLU A 20 37.26 14.50 41.55
C GLU A 20 37.94 14.22 40.19
N PRO A 21 39.23 14.56 40.02
CA PRO A 21 39.95 14.20 38.81
C PRO A 21 39.97 12.68 38.64
N PHE A 22 40.10 12.21 37.40
CA PHE A 22 40.28 10.79 37.11
C PHE A 22 41.46 10.63 36.17
N MET A 23 42.55 10.07 36.68
CA MET A 23 43.81 9.93 35.94
C MET A 23 44.03 8.47 35.51
N THR A 24 45.05 8.29 34.68
CA THR A 24 45.41 6.98 34.11
C THR A 24 45.74 5.92 35.17
N GLU A 25 46.27 6.31 36.32
CA GLU A 25 46.56 5.39 37.42
C GLU A 25 45.28 4.80 38.05
N GLU A 26 44.28 5.64 38.32
CA GLU A 26 42.95 5.26 38.81
C GLU A 26 42.22 4.38 37.79
N GLU A 27 42.34 4.72 36.50
CA GLU A 27 41.81 3.91 35.39
C GLU A 27 42.40 2.49 35.41
N LYS A 28 43.73 2.35 35.41
CA LYS A 28 44.42 1.05 35.45
C LYS A 28 44.07 0.27 36.71
N ALA A 29 44.02 0.94 37.87
CA ALA A 29 43.69 0.31 39.14
C ALA A 29 42.25 -0.22 39.17
N ALA A 30 41.29 0.56 38.68
CA ALA A 30 39.90 0.15 38.58
C ALA A 30 39.75 -1.08 37.68
N ILE A 31 40.35 -1.07 36.49
CA ILE A 31 40.29 -2.21 35.56
C ILE A 31 40.92 -3.46 36.17
N PHE A 32 42.07 -3.33 36.85
CA PHE A 32 42.67 -4.44 37.57
C PHE A 32 41.71 -5.03 38.63
N CYS A 33 41.10 -4.18 39.45
CA CYS A 33 40.13 -4.61 40.46
C CYS A 33 38.93 -5.34 39.83
N LEU A 34 38.40 -4.83 38.71
CA LEU A 34 37.30 -5.45 37.98
C LEU A 34 37.71 -6.82 37.41
N ALA A 35 38.88 -6.91 36.78
CA ALA A 35 39.41 -8.17 36.28
C ALA A 35 39.57 -9.22 37.38
N GLU A 36 40.07 -8.82 38.56
CA GLU A 36 40.18 -9.73 39.72
C GLU A 36 38.82 -10.14 40.33
N LEU A 37 37.79 -9.32 40.17
CA LEU A 37 36.42 -9.66 40.58
C LEU A 37 35.74 -10.63 39.61
N GLU A 38 36.03 -10.53 38.32
CA GLU A 38 35.47 -11.38 37.26
C GLU A 38 36.25 -12.68 37.02
N ARG A 39 37.47 -12.78 37.55
CA ARG A 39 38.28 -14.00 37.51
C ARG A 39 37.56 -15.18 38.17
N GLY A 40 37.47 -16.29 37.44
CA GLY A 40 36.92 -17.55 37.91
C GLY A 40 37.70 -18.09 39.11
N LYS A 41 37.05 -18.16 40.27
CA LYS A 41 37.69 -18.53 41.55
C LYS A 41 37.83 -20.05 41.76
N GLY A 42 37.35 -20.87 40.83
CA GLY A 42 37.28 -22.33 40.96
C GLY A 42 36.16 -22.80 41.90
N GLY A 43 35.78 -24.08 41.81
CA GLY A 43 34.72 -24.68 42.61
C GLY A 43 35.17 -25.04 44.03
N ARG A 44 34.33 -24.77 45.05
CA ARG A 44 34.59 -25.12 46.46
C ARG A 44 33.93 -26.43 46.93
N ILE A 45 33.02 -27.04 46.18
CA ILE A 45 32.38 -28.33 46.55
C ILE A 45 32.15 -29.17 45.28
N LEU A 46 32.64 -30.42 45.31
CA LEU A 46 32.58 -31.48 44.29
C LEU A 46 32.88 -31.06 42.82
N GLY A 47 34.17 -30.88 42.55
CA GLY A 47 34.72 -30.68 41.19
C GLY A 47 35.86 -29.67 41.21
N ARG A 48 37.11 -30.14 41.33
CA ARG A 48 38.32 -29.31 41.37
C ARG A 48 38.59 -28.68 40.00
N GLN A 49 37.89 -27.59 39.66
CA GLN A 49 38.36 -26.71 38.60
C GLN A 49 39.39 -25.74 39.19
N PRO A 50 40.65 -25.73 38.72
CA PRO A 50 41.64 -24.74 39.14
C PRO A 50 41.14 -23.31 38.91
N ALA A 51 41.55 -22.40 39.79
CA ALA A 51 41.21 -21.00 39.62
C ALA A 51 41.86 -20.45 38.33
N GLU A 52 41.13 -19.62 37.61
CA GLU A 52 41.69 -18.89 36.47
C GLU A 52 42.81 -17.97 36.94
N ARG A 53 43.83 -17.78 36.11
CA ARG A 53 44.84 -16.72 36.29
C ARG A 53 44.63 -15.61 35.28
N ILE A 54 44.90 -14.37 35.67
CA ILE A 54 45.03 -13.27 34.71
C ILE A 54 46.33 -13.53 33.94
N GLU A 55 46.22 -13.73 32.63
CA GLU A 55 47.36 -13.85 31.73
C GLU A 55 47.92 -12.47 31.38
N TYR A 56 47.02 -11.54 31.06
CA TYR A 56 47.34 -10.13 30.90
C TYR A 56 46.09 -9.27 31.10
N VAL A 57 46.30 -7.99 31.41
CA VAL A 57 45.32 -6.92 31.20
C VAL A 57 46.01 -5.85 30.38
N ALA A 58 45.47 -5.53 29.21
CA ALA A 58 46.06 -4.52 28.33
C ALA A 58 44.99 -3.55 27.82
N LYS A 59 45.39 -2.30 27.61
CA LYS A 59 44.58 -1.32 26.89
C LYS A 59 44.79 -1.55 25.40
N ALA A 60 43.72 -1.76 24.66
CA ALA A 60 43.72 -2.03 23.23
C ALA A 60 42.87 -0.98 22.49
N CYS A 61 43.18 -0.73 21.22
CA CYS A 61 42.50 0.25 20.38
C CYS A 61 41.82 -0.44 19.21
N TYR A 62 40.48 -0.39 19.18
CA TYR A 62 39.65 -0.90 18.10
C TYR A 62 39.56 0.12 16.95
N PRO A 63 39.82 -0.27 15.69
CA PRO A 63 39.83 0.65 14.56
C PRO A 63 38.43 0.85 13.97
N PHE A 64 38.09 2.11 13.67
CA PHE A 64 36.95 2.48 12.83
C PHE A 64 37.41 3.38 11.69
N TRP A 65 36.95 3.07 10.49
CA TRP A 65 37.09 3.96 9.35
C TRP A 65 35.87 4.86 9.24
N LEU A 66 36.08 6.13 8.98
CA LEU A 66 35.01 7.06 8.65
C LEU A 66 35.30 7.68 7.29
N PHE A 67 34.36 7.50 6.37
CA PHE A 67 34.46 8.00 5.01
C PHE A 67 33.35 9.00 4.70
N PRO A 68 33.67 10.13 4.06
CA PRO A 68 32.66 11.11 3.65
C PRO A 68 31.74 10.50 2.58
N PHE A 69 30.44 10.75 2.71
CA PHE A 69 29.39 10.32 1.78
C PHE A 69 28.21 11.29 1.86
N HIS A 70 28.02 12.11 0.82
CA HIS A 70 26.92 13.08 0.67
C HIS A 70 26.58 13.91 1.93
N GLY A 71 27.59 14.53 2.54
CA GLY A 71 27.43 15.40 3.73
C GLY A 71 27.28 14.63 5.05
N THR A 72 27.43 13.30 5.01
CA THR A 72 27.54 12.44 6.19
C THR A 72 28.82 11.63 6.14
N TYR A 73 29.08 10.85 7.18
CA TYR A 73 30.21 9.94 7.26
C TYR A 73 29.75 8.53 7.52
N LEU A 74 30.03 7.62 6.58
CA LEU A 74 29.81 6.19 6.77
C LEU A 74 30.83 5.66 7.76
N VAL A 75 30.36 4.94 8.77
CA VAL A 75 31.19 4.36 9.83
C VAL A 75 31.40 2.89 9.54
N PHE A 76 32.65 2.49 9.34
CA PHE A 76 33.04 1.11 9.13
C PHE A 76 33.82 0.59 10.33
N ASP A 77 33.42 -0.56 10.86
CA ASP A 77 34.22 -1.29 11.83
C ASP A 77 35.44 -1.89 11.11
N GLY A 78 36.64 -1.45 11.49
CA GLY A 78 37.87 -1.79 10.77
C GLY A 78 38.28 -3.26 10.88
N VAL A 79 37.68 -4.02 11.79
CA VAL A 79 37.91 -5.47 11.94
C VAL A 79 36.99 -6.27 11.00
N GLY A 80 35.88 -5.67 10.54
CA GLY A 80 34.89 -6.29 9.67
C GLY A 80 34.01 -7.30 10.40
N MET A 81 33.62 -7.01 11.64
CA MET A 81 32.73 -7.82 12.48
C MET A 81 31.25 -7.58 12.20
N VAL A 82 30.88 -6.40 11.71
CA VAL A 82 29.53 -6.10 11.25
C VAL A 82 29.48 -6.09 9.73
N SER A 83 28.27 -6.13 9.20
CA SER A 83 28.00 -5.97 7.79
C SER A 83 26.60 -5.40 7.64
N HIS A 84 26.42 -4.51 6.67
CA HIS A 84 25.09 -4.06 6.26
C HIS A 84 24.79 -4.62 4.87
N THR A 85 23.51 -4.85 4.58
CA THR A 85 23.09 -5.29 3.24
C THR A 85 21.91 -4.45 2.79
N LEU A 86 22.13 -3.65 1.75
CA LEU A 86 21.07 -2.95 1.05
C LEU A 86 20.32 -3.96 0.19
N THR A 87 19.00 -3.97 0.29
CA THR A 87 18.12 -4.88 -0.47
C THR A 87 17.07 -4.04 -1.19
N TYR A 88 16.92 -4.23 -2.50
CA TYR A 88 15.94 -3.51 -3.29
C TYR A 88 15.42 -4.34 -4.46
N PRO A 89 14.16 -4.17 -4.91
CA PRO A 89 13.61 -4.96 -6.00
C PRO A 89 14.36 -4.71 -7.31
N SER A 90 14.62 -5.76 -8.11
CA SER A 90 15.23 -5.62 -9.43
C SER A 90 14.35 -4.82 -10.39
N MET A 91 14.96 -4.06 -11.29
CA MET A 91 14.25 -3.24 -12.28
C MET A 91 14.01 -4.01 -13.59
N PRO A 92 12.76 -4.05 -14.11
CA PRO A 92 12.51 -4.45 -15.50
C PRO A 92 13.11 -3.48 -16.51
N ASP A 93 13.37 -3.91 -17.74
CA ASP A 93 13.96 -3.07 -18.79
C ASP A 93 13.01 -1.95 -19.24
N VAL A 94 13.26 -0.75 -18.71
CA VAL A 94 12.47 0.46 -18.98
C VAL A 94 12.67 0.96 -20.41
N GLU A 95 13.84 0.76 -21.01
CA GLU A 95 14.17 1.23 -22.36
C GLU A 95 13.44 0.38 -23.40
N THR A 96 13.54 -0.94 -23.29
CA THR A 96 12.77 -1.87 -24.13
C THR A 96 11.26 -1.60 -24.06
N PHE A 97 10.73 -1.30 -22.85
CA PHE A 97 9.34 -0.92 -22.70
C PHE A 97 9.01 0.40 -23.44
N ALA A 98 9.85 1.43 -23.29
CA ALA A 98 9.65 2.72 -23.94
C ALA A 98 9.66 2.61 -25.48
N GLU A 99 10.63 1.88 -26.03
CA GLU A 99 10.67 1.58 -27.47
C GLU A 99 9.44 0.79 -27.93
N GLY A 100 8.91 -0.09 -27.07
CA GLY A 100 7.66 -0.80 -27.33
C GLY A 100 6.45 0.13 -27.42
N VAL A 101 6.39 1.16 -26.57
CA VAL A 101 5.37 2.21 -26.63
C VAL A 101 5.45 2.97 -27.96
N GLU A 102 6.65 3.34 -28.40
CA GLU A 102 6.86 4.06 -29.67
C GLU A 102 6.51 3.19 -30.89
N ARG A 103 7.00 1.94 -30.93
CA ARG A 103 6.70 1.02 -32.05
C ARG A 103 5.21 0.73 -32.18
N SER A 104 4.51 0.62 -31.05
CA SER A 104 3.07 0.36 -31.03
C SER A 104 2.22 1.60 -31.29
N SER A 105 2.80 2.80 -31.37
CA SER A 105 2.06 4.04 -31.63
C SER A 105 1.62 4.22 -33.08
N THR A 106 1.85 3.23 -33.95
CA THR A 106 1.50 3.27 -35.38
C THR A 106 0.02 3.00 -35.65
N SER A 107 -0.67 2.25 -34.79
CA SER A 107 -2.12 1.99 -34.92
C SER A 107 -2.77 1.77 -33.56
N GLN A 108 -4.09 1.97 -33.49
CA GLN A 108 -4.85 1.77 -32.26
C GLN A 108 -4.81 0.29 -31.81
N GLU A 109 -4.85 -0.66 -32.74
CA GLU A 109 -4.83 -2.10 -32.48
C GLU A 109 -3.48 -2.56 -31.94
N ALA A 110 -2.38 -2.07 -32.53
CA ALA A 110 -1.03 -2.37 -32.08
C ALA A 110 -0.82 -1.84 -30.66
N TYR A 111 -1.25 -0.61 -30.39
CA TYR A 111 -1.15 0.01 -29.08
C TYR A 111 -1.98 -0.73 -28.02
N MET A 112 -3.23 -1.08 -28.32
CA MET A 112 -4.07 -1.87 -27.42
C MET A 112 -3.48 -3.24 -27.07
N SER A 113 -2.91 -3.91 -28.07
CA SER A 113 -2.26 -5.20 -27.89
C SER A 113 -1.02 -5.07 -27.01
N PHE A 114 -0.22 -4.04 -27.25
CA PHE A 114 0.95 -3.71 -26.43
C PHE A 114 0.57 -3.45 -24.97
N LEU A 115 -0.42 -2.59 -24.70
CA LEU A 115 -0.87 -2.29 -23.34
C LEU A 115 -1.36 -3.54 -22.62
N SER A 116 -2.17 -4.37 -23.30
CA SER A 116 -2.73 -5.59 -22.71
C SER A 116 -1.65 -6.61 -22.37
N ALA A 117 -0.64 -6.78 -23.24
CA ALA A 117 0.47 -7.70 -23.02
C ALA A 117 1.40 -7.26 -21.88
N ASN A 118 1.53 -5.95 -21.65
CA ASN A 118 2.48 -5.38 -20.69
C ASN A 118 1.82 -4.84 -19.41
N VAL A 119 0.54 -5.15 -19.17
CA VAL A 119 -0.20 -4.65 -17.98
C VAL A 119 0.44 -5.04 -16.64
N ASN A 120 1.21 -6.14 -16.62
CA ASN A 120 1.91 -6.62 -15.44
C ASN A 120 3.44 -6.49 -15.55
N TYR A 121 3.96 -5.78 -16.57
CA TYR A 121 5.40 -5.73 -16.85
C TYR A 121 6.22 -5.13 -15.70
N PHE A 122 5.66 -4.12 -15.02
CA PHE A 122 6.27 -3.46 -13.87
C PHE A 122 5.76 -3.98 -12.52
N LYS A 123 5.06 -5.12 -12.51
CA LYS A 123 4.60 -5.73 -11.28
C LYS A 123 5.80 -6.27 -10.50
N VAL A 124 6.08 -5.65 -9.36
CA VAL A 124 7.17 -6.03 -8.45
C VAL A 124 7.03 -7.52 -8.11
N SER A 125 7.93 -8.34 -8.65
CA SER A 125 7.92 -9.80 -8.50
C SER A 125 9.28 -10.29 -8.02
N GLY A 126 9.39 -10.45 -6.70
CA GLY A 126 10.18 -11.48 -6.00
C GLY A 126 11.71 -11.51 -6.10
N THR A 127 12.35 -10.87 -7.09
CA THR A 127 13.80 -10.82 -7.19
C THR A 127 14.31 -9.50 -6.62
N ASP A 128 14.96 -9.60 -5.47
CA ASP A 128 15.66 -8.47 -4.85
C ASP A 128 17.15 -8.52 -5.22
N GLU A 129 17.67 -7.38 -5.63
CA GLU A 129 19.10 -7.11 -5.70
C GLU A 129 19.63 -6.80 -4.30
N LYS A 130 20.89 -7.19 -4.05
CA LYS A 130 21.53 -7.06 -2.75
C LYS A 130 22.94 -6.55 -2.90
N ILE A 131 23.28 -5.53 -2.12
CA ILE A 131 24.65 -5.01 -2.00
C ILE A 131 25.06 -5.14 -0.55
N GLY A 132 26.01 -6.04 -0.30
CA GLY A 132 26.60 -6.27 1.01
C GLY A 132 27.82 -5.39 1.20
N MET A 133 27.85 -4.61 2.28
CA MET A 133 28.98 -3.76 2.64
C MET A 133 29.58 -4.27 3.94
N ARG A 134 30.82 -4.73 3.89
CA ARG A 134 31.46 -5.34 5.04
C ARG A 134 32.00 -4.24 5.94
N GLY A 135 31.79 -4.39 7.24
CA GLY A 135 32.19 -3.39 8.22
C GLY A 135 31.23 -2.23 8.36
N LEU A 136 30.32 -1.99 7.41
CA LEU A 136 29.39 -0.86 7.50
C LEU A 136 28.47 -0.97 8.73
N VAL A 137 28.57 -0.01 9.63
CA VAL A 137 27.71 0.14 10.79
C VAL A 137 26.49 0.96 10.39
N SER A 138 25.31 0.37 10.51
CA SER A 138 24.02 0.98 10.11
C SER A 138 23.01 1.04 11.25
N ASP A 139 23.38 0.56 12.44
CA ASP A 139 22.51 0.60 13.62
C ASP A 139 22.34 2.07 14.08
N PRO A 140 21.12 2.62 14.08
CA PRO A 140 20.92 4.04 14.40
C PRO A 140 21.35 4.42 15.82
N ALA A 141 21.20 3.51 16.79
CA ALA A 141 21.61 3.76 18.17
C ALA A 141 23.14 3.83 18.28
N PHE A 142 23.86 2.94 17.58
CA PHE A 142 25.31 3.03 17.46
C PHE A 142 25.74 4.34 16.82
N LEU A 143 25.19 4.71 15.67
CA LEU A 143 25.59 5.91 14.92
C LEU A 143 25.40 7.18 15.76
N GLN A 144 24.27 7.29 16.48
CA GLN A 144 24.00 8.40 17.38
C GLN A 144 25.03 8.50 18.51
N ASP A 145 25.25 7.40 19.23
CA ASP A 145 26.20 7.36 20.35
C ASP A 145 27.64 7.61 19.88
N PHE A 146 28.00 7.03 18.73
CA PHE A 146 29.33 7.13 18.16
C PHE A 146 29.62 8.55 17.63
N SER A 147 28.63 9.25 17.05
CA SER A 147 28.78 10.64 16.63
C SER A 147 29.18 11.56 17.80
N LEU A 148 28.48 11.43 18.94
CA LEU A 148 28.82 12.17 20.16
C LEU A 148 30.20 11.78 20.67
N TYR A 149 30.51 10.49 20.70
CA TYR A 149 31.81 10.00 21.15
C TYR A 149 32.96 10.47 20.27
N PHE A 150 32.78 10.45 18.95
CA PHE A 150 33.79 10.86 17.99
C PHE A 150 34.19 12.33 18.17
N SER A 151 33.24 13.19 18.56
CA SER A 151 33.50 14.61 18.84
C SER A 151 34.46 14.86 20.01
N GLU A 152 34.61 13.89 20.92
CA GLU A 152 35.55 13.95 22.05
C GLU A 152 36.98 13.49 21.65
N GLY A 153 37.13 13.01 20.42
CA GLY A 153 38.39 12.46 19.90
C GLY A 153 39.47 13.52 19.74
N LYS A 154 40.74 13.10 19.94
CA LYS A 154 41.91 13.95 19.73
C LYS A 154 42.72 13.47 18.52
N PRO A 155 43.30 14.38 17.71
CA PRO A 155 44.21 14.01 16.65
C PRO A 155 45.40 13.19 17.18
N LEU A 156 45.82 12.19 16.42
CA LEU A 156 47.02 11.38 16.69
C LEU A 156 48.12 11.70 15.68
N GLU A 157 49.25 12.21 16.16
CA GLU A 157 50.46 12.38 15.35
C GLU A 157 51.19 11.06 15.12
N SER A 158 51.20 10.17 16.12
CA SER A 158 51.80 8.83 16.05
C SER A 158 50.94 7.81 16.81
N LEU A 159 51.15 6.52 16.55
CA LEU A 159 50.41 5.47 17.25
C LEU A 159 50.81 5.42 18.73
N PRO A 160 49.85 5.23 19.66
CA PRO A 160 50.17 5.08 21.08
C PRO A 160 51.13 3.90 21.31
N GLN A 161 52.24 4.15 21.99
CA GLN A 161 53.22 3.12 22.34
C GLN A 161 52.82 2.31 23.58
N ASP A 162 51.87 2.82 24.36
CA ASP A 162 51.39 2.23 25.61
C ASP A 162 50.05 1.47 25.45
N MET A 163 49.57 1.29 24.21
CA MET A 163 48.33 0.58 23.90
C MET A 163 48.53 -0.43 22.76
N VAL A 164 47.81 -1.54 22.83
CA VAL A 164 47.73 -2.51 21.73
C VAL A 164 46.90 -1.91 20.62
N THR A 165 47.53 -1.49 19.52
CA THR A 165 46.80 -0.97 18.36
C THR A 165 46.41 -2.14 17.46
N MET A 166 45.10 -2.39 17.29
CA MET A 166 44.65 -3.40 16.35
C MET A 166 44.78 -2.87 14.92
N THR A 167 45.40 -3.67 14.06
CA THR A 167 45.50 -3.38 12.62
C THR A 167 44.11 -3.52 11.98
N PRO A 168 43.61 -2.52 11.23
CA PRO A 168 42.39 -2.68 10.47
C PRO A 168 42.51 -3.84 9.48
N ALA A 169 41.58 -4.80 9.55
CA ALA A 169 41.46 -5.88 8.57
C ALA A 169 40.90 -5.37 7.24
N LEU A 170 40.07 -4.32 7.27
CA LEU A 170 39.59 -3.61 6.10
C LEU A 170 40.55 -2.46 5.76
N SER A 171 41.09 -2.47 4.53
CA SER A 171 41.99 -1.44 4.04
C SER A 171 41.23 -0.20 3.57
N GLU A 172 41.92 0.94 3.54
CA GLU A 172 41.36 2.19 3.00
C GLU A 172 40.97 2.05 1.53
N GLU A 173 41.81 1.36 0.75
CA GLU A 173 41.61 1.12 -0.68
C GLU A 173 40.35 0.28 -0.92
N SER A 174 40.20 -0.85 -0.20
CA SER A 174 39.02 -1.71 -0.36
C SER A 174 37.73 -1.02 0.06
N LEU A 175 37.76 -0.20 1.12
CA LEU A 175 36.59 0.58 1.52
C LEU A 175 36.27 1.72 0.55
N SER A 176 37.29 2.34 -0.05
CA SER A 176 37.07 3.34 -1.11
C SER A 176 36.35 2.73 -2.31
N ASP A 177 36.73 1.50 -2.71
CA ASP A 177 36.03 0.77 -3.76
C ASP A 177 34.57 0.46 -3.39
N GLU A 178 34.30 0.08 -2.13
CA GLU A 178 32.92 -0.15 -1.65
C GLU A 178 32.08 1.14 -1.66
N ILE A 179 32.68 2.29 -1.34
CA ILE A 179 31.99 3.59 -1.37
C ILE A 179 31.71 4.01 -2.81
N GLN A 180 32.67 3.83 -3.71
CA GLN A 180 32.47 4.11 -5.12
C GLN A 180 31.31 3.26 -5.68
N GLN A 181 31.20 1.99 -5.32
CA GLN A 181 30.06 1.15 -5.70
C GLN A 181 28.73 1.70 -5.17
N LEU A 182 28.71 2.29 -3.98
CA LEU A 182 27.52 2.91 -3.41
C LEU A 182 27.14 4.21 -4.14
N GLU A 183 28.12 5.02 -4.51
CA GLU A 183 27.90 6.24 -5.33
C GLU A 183 27.40 5.87 -6.74
N GLU A 184 27.97 4.84 -7.36
CA GLU A 184 27.54 4.30 -8.65
C GLU A 184 26.09 3.78 -8.56
N LEU A 185 25.75 3.08 -7.48
CA LEU A 185 24.38 2.65 -7.21
C LEU A 185 23.45 3.86 -7.10
N GLU A 186 23.77 4.87 -6.31
CA GLU A 186 22.94 6.07 -6.19
C GLU A 186 22.70 6.74 -7.56
N GLY A 187 23.77 6.88 -8.34
CA GLY A 187 23.72 7.40 -9.70
C GLY A 187 22.81 6.56 -10.62
N GLN A 188 22.92 5.23 -10.55
CA GLN A 188 22.08 4.29 -11.28
C GLN A 188 20.60 4.46 -10.87
N LEU A 189 20.29 4.43 -9.58
CA LEU A 189 18.91 4.57 -9.07
C LEU A 189 18.29 5.91 -9.50
N ALA A 190 19.07 7.01 -9.46
CA ALA A 190 18.61 8.32 -9.91
C ALA A 190 18.34 8.36 -11.42
N PHE A 191 19.20 7.71 -12.21
CA PHE A 191 19.01 7.55 -13.65
C PHE A 191 17.76 6.71 -13.98
N GLU A 192 17.56 5.60 -13.27
CA GLU A 192 16.38 4.75 -13.35
C GLU A 192 15.09 5.53 -13.08
N VAL A 193 15.04 6.34 -12.00
CA VAL A 193 13.90 7.21 -11.67
C VAL A 193 13.61 8.18 -12.81
N LYS A 194 14.65 8.80 -13.38
CA LYS A 194 14.50 9.72 -14.51
C LYS A 194 13.91 9.02 -15.74
N ASN A 195 14.40 7.82 -16.06
CA ASN A 195 13.91 7.04 -17.19
C ASN A 195 12.47 6.57 -17.00
N LEU A 196 12.11 6.06 -15.81
CA LEU A 196 10.74 5.71 -15.49
C LEU A 196 9.79 6.90 -15.67
N LYS A 197 10.14 8.07 -15.13
CA LYS A 197 9.34 9.30 -15.29
C LYS A 197 9.21 9.72 -16.76
N LYS A 198 10.26 9.57 -17.56
CA LYS A 198 10.22 9.82 -19.01
C LYS A 198 9.25 8.85 -19.70
N SER A 199 9.35 7.54 -19.40
CA SER A 199 8.50 6.50 -19.98
C SER A 199 7.03 6.63 -19.56
N ILE A 200 6.73 7.03 -18.32
CA ILE A 200 5.37 7.38 -17.86
C ILE A 200 4.79 8.52 -18.71
N ARG A 201 5.56 9.58 -18.96
CA ARG A 201 5.12 10.71 -19.78
C ARG A 201 4.86 10.29 -21.22
N LEU A 202 5.76 9.49 -21.81
CA LEU A 202 5.60 8.95 -23.15
C LEU A 202 4.32 8.12 -23.25
N LEU A 203 4.12 7.16 -22.34
CA LEU A 203 2.94 6.30 -22.30
C LEU A 203 1.64 7.11 -22.16
N SER A 204 1.61 8.08 -21.25
CA SER A 204 0.47 8.98 -21.05
C SER A 204 0.17 9.82 -22.28
N LEU A 205 1.20 10.37 -22.93
CA LEU A 205 1.04 11.19 -24.14
C LEU A 205 0.52 10.35 -25.31
N THR A 206 1.08 9.16 -25.54
CA THR A 206 0.64 8.24 -26.60
C THR A 206 -0.82 7.84 -26.41
N THR A 207 -1.22 7.50 -25.17
CA THR A 207 -2.64 7.21 -24.86
C THR A 207 -3.54 8.41 -25.16
N LYS A 208 -3.17 9.62 -24.71
CA LYS A 208 -3.95 10.83 -24.96
C LYS A 208 -4.13 11.11 -26.45
N ASN A 209 -3.10 10.89 -27.26
CA ASN A 209 -3.17 11.06 -28.71
C ASN A 209 -4.18 10.09 -29.34
N PHE A 210 -4.16 8.82 -28.95
CA PHE A 210 -5.15 7.85 -29.44
C PHE A 210 -6.57 8.15 -28.96
N VAL A 211 -6.75 8.53 -27.69
CA VAL A 211 -8.06 8.95 -27.17
C VAL A 211 -8.57 10.18 -27.93
N HIS A 212 -7.70 11.12 -28.27
CA HIS A 212 -8.06 12.27 -29.09
C HIS A 212 -8.50 11.86 -30.51
N ALA A 213 -7.76 10.96 -31.16
CA ALA A 213 -8.12 10.44 -32.48
C ALA A 213 -9.48 9.71 -32.45
N ILE A 214 -9.72 8.86 -31.45
CA ILE A 214 -11.02 8.19 -31.25
C ILE A 214 -12.15 9.22 -31.06
N ASN A 215 -11.91 10.31 -30.35
CA ASN A 215 -12.91 11.36 -30.18
C ASN A 215 -13.20 12.13 -31.47
N ILE A 216 -12.23 12.25 -32.39
CA ILE A 216 -12.46 12.78 -33.74
C ILE A 216 -13.31 11.79 -34.53
N GLU A 217 -12.97 10.50 -34.52
CA GLU A 217 -13.72 9.43 -35.19
C GLU A 217 -15.18 9.37 -34.71
N ILE A 218 -15.43 9.50 -33.40
CA ILE A 218 -16.79 9.61 -32.84
C ILE A 218 -17.55 10.80 -33.43
N LYS A 219 -16.90 11.94 -33.68
CA LYS A 219 -17.54 13.11 -34.32
C LYS A 219 -17.86 12.83 -35.78
N GLU A 220 -16.97 12.17 -36.50
CA GLU A 220 -17.18 11.78 -37.90
C GLU A 220 -18.35 10.79 -38.02
N VAL A 221 -18.40 9.77 -37.16
CA VAL A 221 -19.53 8.84 -37.06
C VAL A 221 -20.83 9.61 -36.80
N LYS A 222 -20.87 10.51 -35.81
CA LYS A 222 -22.05 11.35 -35.55
C LYS A 222 -22.51 12.14 -36.78
N ASN A 223 -21.57 12.76 -37.50
CA ASN A 223 -21.89 13.56 -38.68
C ASN A 223 -22.40 12.69 -39.84
N LYS A 224 -21.77 11.53 -40.08
CA LYS A 224 -22.19 10.54 -41.09
C LYS A 224 -23.64 10.11 -40.85
N TYR A 225 -23.94 9.61 -39.66
CA TYR A 225 -25.29 9.14 -39.34
C TYR A 225 -26.30 10.28 -39.26
N ALA A 226 -25.91 11.50 -38.85
CA ALA A 226 -26.80 12.66 -38.90
C ALA A 226 -27.22 12.99 -40.34
N ALA A 227 -26.28 12.97 -41.29
CA ALA A 227 -26.57 13.20 -42.71
C ALA A 227 -27.45 12.09 -43.31
N GLU A 228 -27.27 10.84 -42.87
CA GLU A 228 -28.10 9.70 -43.29
C GLU A 228 -29.53 9.81 -42.73
N LEU A 229 -29.66 10.08 -41.44
CA LEU A 229 -30.96 10.28 -40.78
C LEU A 229 -31.75 11.44 -41.38
N GLU A 230 -31.10 12.56 -41.71
CA GLU A 230 -31.76 13.69 -42.39
C GLU A 230 -32.37 13.29 -43.74
N LYS A 231 -31.70 12.42 -44.52
CA LYS A 231 -32.23 11.91 -45.80
C LYS A 231 -33.43 11.00 -45.61
N LEU A 232 -33.42 10.18 -44.55
CA LEU A 232 -34.49 9.22 -44.25
C LEU A 232 -35.71 9.86 -43.59
N ARG A 233 -35.51 10.94 -42.82
CA ARG A 233 -36.55 11.56 -42.00
C ARG A 233 -37.71 12.12 -42.82
N GLY A 234 -37.41 12.90 -43.86
CA GLY A 234 -38.43 13.53 -44.70
C GLY A 234 -39.35 12.52 -45.42
N PRO A 235 -38.82 11.47 -46.09
CA PRO A 235 -39.62 10.38 -46.63
C PRO A 235 -40.45 9.65 -45.56
N ALA A 236 -39.83 9.23 -44.45
CA ALA A 236 -40.51 8.50 -43.38
C ALA A 236 -41.65 9.31 -42.74
N GLU A 237 -41.43 10.59 -42.45
CA GLU A 237 -42.47 11.46 -41.88
C GLU A 237 -43.65 11.65 -42.83
N ARG A 238 -43.40 11.76 -44.14
CA ARG A 238 -44.45 11.83 -45.17
C ARG A 238 -45.25 10.52 -45.23
N GLU A 239 -44.58 9.38 -45.22
CA GLU A 239 -45.23 8.07 -45.23
C GLU A 239 -46.08 7.86 -43.96
N ILE A 240 -45.53 8.18 -42.78
CA ILE A 240 -46.27 8.13 -41.51
C ILE A 240 -47.51 9.04 -41.54
N ALA A 241 -47.38 10.25 -42.09
CA ALA A 241 -48.50 11.17 -42.23
C ALA A 241 -49.58 10.61 -43.17
N GLU A 242 -49.19 9.95 -44.26
CA GLU A 242 -50.13 9.29 -45.17
C GLU A 242 -50.82 8.08 -44.53
N ILE A 243 -50.07 7.23 -43.82
CA ILE A 243 -50.60 6.08 -43.08
C ILE A 243 -51.64 6.55 -42.05
N ARG A 244 -51.31 7.58 -41.26
CA ARG A 244 -52.22 8.15 -40.26
C ARG A 244 -53.48 8.72 -40.90
N ARG A 245 -53.32 9.49 -41.98
CA ARG A 245 -54.46 10.07 -42.71
C ARG A 245 -55.40 8.99 -43.27
N LYS A 246 -54.86 7.90 -43.83
CA LYS A 246 -55.66 6.76 -44.30
C LYS A 246 -56.36 6.06 -43.14
N GLY A 247 -55.63 5.77 -42.05
CA GLY A 247 -56.20 5.17 -40.84
C GLY A 247 -57.35 6.00 -40.25
N ASP A 248 -57.19 7.32 -40.15
CA ASP A 248 -58.25 8.23 -39.66
C ASP A 248 -59.47 8.26 -40.58
N ALA A 249 -59.26 8.22 -41.90
CA ALA A 249 -60.34 8.13 -42.88
C ALA A 249 -61.11 6.82 -42.76
N ASP A 250 -60.42 5.69 -42.60
CA ASP A 250 -61.02 4.36 -42.43
C ASP A 250 -61.78 4.25 -41.11
N ILE A 251 -61.21 4.76 -40.01
CA ILE A 251 -61.90 4.87 -38.71
C ILE A 251 -63.19 5.69 -38.86
N THR A 252 -63.13 6.81 -39.57
CA THR A 252 -64.30 7.68 -39.79
C THR A 252 -65.37 6.98 -40.64
N ALA A 253 -64.96 6.28 -41.70
CA ALA A 253 -65.87 5.56 -42.59
C ALA A 253 -66.58 4.41 -41.86
N VAL A 254 -65.82 3.58 -41.13
CA VAL A 254 -66.35 2.49 -40.31
C VAL A 254 -67.26 3.01 -39.21
N SER A 255 -66.85 4.07 -38.51
CA SER A 255 -67.67 4.67 -37.44
C SER A 255 -69.02 5.15 -37.97
N ARG A 256 -69.04 5.86 -39.10
CA ARG A 256 -70.29 6.33 -39.74
C ARG A 256 -71.18 5.18 -40.22
N LYS A 257 -70.59 4.10 -40.74
CA LYS A 257 -71.34 2.91 -41.19
C LYS A 257 -72.09 2.28 -40.00
N PHE A 258 -71.36 1.99 -38.93
CA PHE A 258 -71.95 1.39 -37.73
C PHE A 258 -72.91 2.33 -37.00
N GLU A 259 -72.65 3.64 -36.97
CA GLU A 259 -73.58 4.62 -36.39
C GLU A 259 -74.92 4.65 -37.13
N LYS A 260 -74.93 4.55 -38.47
CA LYS A 260 -76.17 4.44 -39.25
C LYS A 260 -76.94 3.16 -38.95
N GLU A 261 -76.24 2.03 -38.81
CA GLU A 261 -76.83 0.72 -38.49
C GLU A 261 -77.42 0.73 -37.07
N LEU A 262 -76.66 1.20 -36.09
CA LEU A 262 -77.10 1.36 -34.71
C LEU A 262 -78.28 2.32 -34.61
N PHE A 263 -78.26 3.45 -35.31
CA PHE A 263 -79.39 4.38 -35.33
C PHE A 263 -80.67 3.72 -35.89
N ARG A 264 -80.55 2.88 -36.93
CA ARG A 264 -81.69 2.15 -37.48
C ARG A 264 -82.27 1.17 -36.46
N LEU A 265 -81.40 0.36 -35.84
CA LEU A 265 -81.79 -0.62 -34.82
C LEU A 265 -82.40 0.06 -33.58
N GLN A 266 -81.82 1.16 -33.11
CA GLN A 266 -82.36 1.95 -32.00
C GLN A 266 -83.73 2.56 -32.34
N LYS A 267 -83.89 3.11 -33.56
CA LYS A 267 -85.18 3.66 -34.01
C LYS A 267 -86.25 2.58 -34.09
N GLU A 268 -85.89 1.37 -34.51
CA GLU A 268 -86.79 0.22 -34.58
C GLU A 268 -87.16 -0.27 -33.19
N LYS A 269 -86.18 -0.40 -32.28
CA LYS A 269 -86.40 -0.69 -30.86
C LYS A 269 -87.40 0.29 -30.23
N ILE A 270 -87.21 1.59 -30.41
CA ILE A 270 -88.13 2.63 -29.91
C ILE A 270 -89.56 2.45 -30.44
N LYS A 271 -89.73 2.04 -31.71
CA LYS A 271 -91.07 1.78 -32.27
C LYS A 271 -91.73 0.57 -31.63
N VAL A 272 -90.98 -0.50 -31.43
CA VAL A 272 -91.49 -1.73 -30.79
C VAL A 272 -91.79 -1.46 -29.31
N GLU A 273 -90.96 -0.68 -28.63
CA GLU A 273 -91.20 -0.21 -27.25
C GLU A 273 -92.50 0.59 -27.13
N LYS A 274 -92.73 1.57 -28.02
CA LYS A 274 -94.00 2.31 -28.06
C LYS A 274 -95.20 1.40 -28.33
N THR A 275 -95.01 0.37 -29.17
CA THR A 275 -96.05 -0.63 -29.44
C THR A 275 -96.34 -1.47 -28.19
N LYS A 276 -95.31 -1.91 -27.47
CA LYS A 276 -95.43 -2.61 -26.19
C LYS A 276 -96.14 -1.74 -25.14
N GLU A 277 -95.81 -0.47 -25.05
CA GLU A 277 -96.44 0.48 -24.13
C GLU A 277 -97.93 0.70 -24.46
N HIS A 278 -98.26 0.87 -25.74
CA HIS A 278 -99.65 0.96 -26.21
C HIS A 278 -100.45 -0.32 -25.95
N LEU A 279 -99.84 -1.49 -26.18
CA LEU A 279 -100.44 -2.78 -25.86
C LEU A 279 -100.67 -2.93 -24.35
N SER A 280 -99.75 -2.44 -23.51
CA SER A 280 -99.90 -2.42 -22.05
C SER A 280 -101.10 -1.57 -21.64
N SER A 281 -101.20 -0.33 -22.13
CA SER A 281 -102.33 0.56 -21.89
C SER A 281 -103.67 -0.06 -22.33
N LYS A 282 -103.70 -0.81 -23.43
CA LYS A 282 -104.91 -1.53 -23.89
C LYS A 282 -105.25 -2.76 -23.03
N ILE A 283 -104.24 -3.47 -22.52
CA ILE A 283 -104.43 -4.57 -21.56
C ILE A 283 -105.06 -4.00 -20.29
N ASP A 284 -104.53 -2.89 -19.76
CA ASP A 284 -105.04 -2.23 -18.56
C ASP A 284 -106.49 -1.76 -18.77
N ARG A 285 -106.80 -1.17 -19.93
CA ARG A 285 -108.18 -0.81 -20.30
C ARG A 285 -109.11 -2.03 -20.38
N SER A 286 -108.62 -3.14 -20.94
CA SER A 286 -109.39 -4.41 -20.97
C SER A 286 -109.62 -4.97 -19.57
N GLU A 287 -108.67 -4.78 -18.64
CA GLU A 287 -108.86 -5.15 -17.22
C GLU A 287 -109.95 -4.33 -16.53
N VAL A 288 -110.00 -3.02 -16.79
CA VAL A 288 -111.07 -2.13 -16.30
C VAL A 288 -112.42 -2.58 -16.85
N GLU A 289 -112.52 -2.89 -18.15
CA GLU A 289 -113.79 -3.34 -18.75
C GLU A 289 -114.22 -4.74 -18.26
N ILE A 290 -113.29 -5.67 -18.01
CA ILE A 290 -113.61 -6.95 -17.35
C ILE A 290 -114.22 -6.71 -15.97
N LYS A 291 -113.67 -5.78 -15.18
CA LYS A 291 -114.22 -5.41 -13.86
C LYS A 291 -115.61 -4.78 -14.00
N ASN A 292 -115.81 -3.88 -14.97
CA ASN A 292 -117.11 -3.25 -15.24
C ASN A 292 -118.18 -4.25 -15.70
N SER A 293 -117.88 -5.15 -16.65
CA SER A 293 -118.80 -6.21 -17.10
C SER A 293 -119.15 -7.18 -15.96
N SER A 294 -118.19 -7.48 -15.08
CA SER A 294 -118.43 -8.30 -13.88
C SER A 294 -119.38 -7.61 -12.90
N ALA A 295 -119.26 -6.29 -12.70
CA ALA A 295 -120.17 -5.52 -11.87
C ALA A 295 -121.60 -5.44 -12.44
N LYS A 296 -121.75 -5.51 -13.78
CA LYS A 296 -123.03 -5.50 -14.50
C LYS A 296 -123.65 -6.90 -14.72
N LYS A 297 -123.05 -7.98 -14.19
CA LYS A 297 -123.44 -9.39 -14.44
C LYS A 297 -123.52 -9.78 -15.93
N ASP A 298 -122.76 -9.11 -16.79
CA ASP A 298 -122.67 -9.39 -18.23
C ASP A 298 -121.54 -10.40 -18.50
N GLU A 299 -121.87 -11.68 -18.44
CA GLU A 299 -120.91 -12.78 -18.65
C GLU A 299 -120.42 -12.87 -20.11
N ALA A 300 -121.22 -12.42 -21.09
CA ALA A 300 -120.82 -12.38 -22.48
C ALA A 300 -119.74 -11.30 -22.73
N GLY A 301 -119.93 -10.09 -22.18
CA GLY A 301 -118.94 -9.01 -22.21
C GLY A 301 -117.65 -9.37 -21.47
N LYS A 302 -117.76 -10.03 -20.31
CA LYS A 302 -116.62 -10.49 -19.51
C LYS A 302 -115.77 -11.54 -20.26
N LYS A 303 -116.40 -12.49 -20.95
CA LYS A 303 -115.69 -13.48 -21.78
C LYS A 303 -114.96 -12.83 -22.95
N ARG A 304 -115.62 -11.92 -23.67
CA ARG A 304 -115.04 -11.16 -24.79
C ARG A 304 -113.82 -10.35 -24.40
N TRP A 305 -113.88 -9.59 -23.30
CA TRP A 305 -112.74 -8.79 -22.84
C TRP A 305 -111.60 -9.65 -22.29
N LYS A 306 -111.88 -10.85 -21.76
CA LYS A 306 -110.86 -11.81 -21.33
C LYS A 306 -110.11 -12.43 -22.51
N GLU A 307 -110.81 -12.74 -23.60
CA GLU A 307 -110.21 -13.19 -24.86
C GLU A 307 -109.37 -12.09 -25.50
N GLU A 308 -109.87 -10.85 -25.57
CA GLU A 308 -109.12 -9.70 -26.09
C GLU A 308 -107.88 -9.39 -25.25
N LYS A 309 -107.98 -9.45 -23.91
CA LYS A 309 -106.84 -9.30 -22.99
C LYS A 309 -105.77 -10.36 -23.26
N ASN A 310 -106.15 -11.62 -23.43
CA ASN A 310 -105.21 -12.71 -23.72
C ASN A 310 -104.52 -12.52 -25.08
N ARG A 311 -105.28 -12.07 -26.09
CA ARG A 311 -104.73 -11.70 -27.41
C ARG A 311 -103.71 -10.57 -27.28
N LEU A 312 -104.04 -9.49 -26.56
CA LEU A 312 -103.14 -8.36 -26.35
C LEU A 312 -101.89 -8.76 -25.54
N LYS A 313 -102.02 -9.65 -24.53
CA LYS A 313 -100.88 -10.21 -23.80
C LYS A 313 -99.94 -11.00 -24.71
N LYS A 314 -100.49 -11.80 -25.64
CA LYS A 314 -99.68 -12.52 -26.63
C LYS A 314 -98.90 -11.55 -27.53
N LEU A 315 -99.59 -10.54 -28.08
CA LEU A 315 -98.96 -9.49 -28.89
C LEU A 315 -97.90 -8.69 -28.10
N ARG A 316 -98.13 -8.44 -26.80
CA ARG A 316 -97.14 -7.77 -25.93
C ARG A 316 -95.91 -8.64 -25.71
N SER A 317 -96.09 -9.94 -25.49
CA SER A 317 -94.99 -10.90 -25.35
C SER A 317 -94.18 -11.04 -26.64
N GLU A 318 -94.84 -10.98 -27.80
CA GLU A 318 -94.17 -10.93 -29.11
C GLU A 318 -93.34 -9.64 -29.25
N ALA A 319 -93.88 -8.49 -28.86
CA ALA A 319 -93.13 -7.22 -28.83
C ALA A 319 -91.95 -7.23 -27.83
N GLU A 320 -92.10 -7.86 -26.66
CA GLU A 320 -91.01 -8.06 -25.68
C GLU A 320 -89.90 -8.96 -26.24
N SER A 321 -90.25 -10.04 -26.93
CA SER A 321 -89.28 -10.91 -27.58
C SER A 321 -88.52 -10.17 -28.68
N GLU A 322 -89.20 -9.34 -29.47
CA GLU A 322 -88.58 -8.55 -30.53
C GLU A 322 -87.65 -7.46 -29.98
N ILE A 323 -88.00 -6.81 -28.86
CA ILE A 323 -87.10 -5.87 -28.16
C ILE A 323 -85.82 -6.58 -27.71
N LYS A 324 -85.93 -7.75 -27.08
CA LYS A 324 -84.76 -8.50 -26.61
C LYS A 324 -83.86 -8.93 -27.76
N LYS A 325 -84.45 -9.28 -28.91
CA LYS A 325 -83.71 -9.60 -30.14
C LYS A 325 -82.97 -8.36 -30.67
N LEU A 326 -83.64 -7.21 -30.75
CA LEU A 326 -83.03 -5.94 -31.18
C LEU A 326 -81.92 -5.48 -30.23
N GLU A 327 -82.03 -5.72 -28.92
CA GLU A 327 -80.96 -5.46 -27.95
C GLU A 327 -79.72 -6.31 -28.22
N GLY A 328 -79.90 -7.62 -28.45
CA GLY A 328 -78.79 -8.50 -28.84
C GLY A 328 -78.16 -8.10 -30.18
N GLU A 329 -78.97 -7.64 -31.16
CA GLU A 329 -78.46 -7.13 -32.43
C GLU A 329 -77.69 -5.81 -32.27
N ILE A 330 -78.11 -4.91 -31.37
CA ILE A 330 -77.39 -3.68 -31.04
C ILE A 330 -76.05 -4.01 -30.39
N GLU A 331 -76.04 -4.84 -29.36
CA GLU A 331 -74.81 -5.24 -28.64
C GLU A 331 -73.81 -5.93 -29.58
N ALA A 332 -74.27 -6.88 -30.39
CA ALA A 332 -73.44 -7.53 -31.40
C ALA A 332 -72.90 -6.55 -32.46
N THR A 333 -73.65 -5.49 -32.78
CA THR A 333 -73.22 -4.45 -33.71
C THR A 333 -72.18 -3.52 -33.10
N GLU A 334 -72.31 -3.17 -31.82
CA GLU A 334 -71.29 -2.41 -31.07
C GLU A 334 -69.99 -3.20 -30.91
N GLU A 335 -70.08 -4.51 -30.61
CA GLU A 335 -68.91 -5.36 -30.50
C GLU A 335 -68.18 -5.50 -31.84
N ARG A 336 -68.90 -5.72 -32.94
CA ARG A 336 -68.33 -5.71 -34.30
C ARG A 336 -67.65 -4.37 -34.62
N LYS A 337 -68.27 -3.23 -34.27
CA LYS A 337 -67.67 -1.90 -34.44
C LYS A 337 -66.34 -1.81 -33.69
N SER A 338 -66.32 -2.23 -32.42
CA SER A 338 -65.13 -2.19 -31.57
C SER A 338 -64.00 -3.05 -32.16
N GLN A 339 -64.30 -4.27 -32.60
CA GLN A 339 -63.33 -5.18 -33.22
C GLN A 339 -62.76 -4.64 -34.54
N GLU A 340 -63.59 -4.08 -35.43
CA GLU A 340 -63.11 -3.46 -36.68
C GLU A 340 -62.23 -2.23 -36.41
N LEU A 341 -62.63 -1.36 -35.48
CA LEU A 341 -61.82 -0.20 -35.10
C LEU A 341 -60.49 -0.60 -34.47
N PHE A 342 -60.46 -1.66 -33.65
CA PHE A 342 -59.22 -2.19 -33.09
C PHE A 342 -58.28 -2.69 -34.18
N LYS A 343 -58.79 -3.45 -35.17
CA LYS A 343 -57.98 -3.93 -36.31
C LYS A 343 -57.36 -2.78 -37.09
N ILE A 344 -58.15 -1.76 -37.44
CA ILE A 344 -57.64 -0.59 -38.17
C ILE A 344 -56.55 0.12 -37.39
N ARG A 345 -56.74 0.31 -36.07
CA ARG A 345 -55.73 0.95 -35.21
C ARG A 345 -54.45 0.12 -35.12
N ALA A 346 -54.57 -1.19 -34.92
CA ALA A 346 -53.42 -2.10 -34.85
C ALA A 346 -52.64 -2.13 -36.17
N GLU A 347 -53.33 -2.20 -37.32
CA GLU A 347 -52.70 -2.15 -38.64
C GLU A 347 -52.02 -0.79 -38.91
N THR A 348 -52.66 0.31 -38.51
CA THR A 348 -52.10 1.66 -38.66
C THR A 348 -50.84 1.83 -37.83
N GLU A 349 -50.83 1.33 -36.59
CA GLU A 349 -49.65 1.33 -35.72
C GLU A 349 -48.53 0.46 -36.29
N ALA A 350 -48.84 -0.77 -36.72
CA ALA A 350 -47.85 -1.67 -37.31
C ALA A 350 -47.18 -1.06 -38.56
N LYS A 351 -47.98 -0.44 -39.46
CA LYS A 351 -47.45 0.27 -40.64
C LYS A 351 -46.64 1.50 -40.25
N THR A 352 -47.06 2.22 -39.20
CA THR A 352 -46.30 3.38 -38.67
C THR A 352 -44.96 2.95 -38.10
N GLN A 353 -44.89 1.80 -37.41
CA GLN A 353 -43.65 1.23 -36.91
C GLN A 353 -42.74 0.77 -38.05
N GLU A 354 -43.29 0.10 -39.06
CA GLU A 354 -42.52 -0.30 -40.25
C GLU A 354 -41.92 0.91 -40.97
N ALA A 355 -42.69 1.99 -41.15
CA ALA A 355 -42.20 3.23 -41.75
C ALA A 355 -41.12 3.96 -40.89
N ARG A 356 -41.03 3.65 -39.60
CA ARG A 356 -39.98 4.18 -38.69
C ARG A 356 -38.77 3.26 -38.55
N LYS A 357 -38.89 2.02 -38.99
CA LYS A 357 -37.92 0.95 -38.72
C LYS A 357 -36.52 1.34 -39.16
N GLU A 358 -36.37 1.82 -40.39
CA GLU A 358 -35.08 2.22 -40.94
C GLU A 358 -34.44 3.35 -40.11
N LEU A 359 -35.21 4.36 -39.69
CA LEU A 359 -34.71 5.42 -38.80
C LEU A 359 -34.18 4.84 -37.48
N THR A 360 -34.95 3.95 -36.85
CA THR A 360 -34.55 3.34 -35.57
C THR A 360 -33.34 2.41 -35.70
N GLU A 361 -33.23 1.68 -36.81
CA GLU A 361 -32.09 0.81 -37.10
C GLU A 361 -30.82 1.64 -37.34
N THR A 362 -30.91 2.74 -38.08
CA THR A 362 -29.81 3.68 -38.31
C THR A 362 -29.36 4.38 -37.01
N GLU A 363 -30.28 4.78 -36.14
CA GLU A 363 -29.96 5.32 -34.81
C GLU A 363 -29.26 4.30 -33.91
N ALA A 364 -29.76 3.06 -33.89
CA ALA A 364 -29.16 1.97 -33.12
C ALA A 364 -27.75 1.63 -33.64
N ALA A 365 -27.53 1.61 -34.96
CA ALA A 365 -26.22 1.39 -35.56
C ALA A 365 -25.21 2.48 -35.16
N ARG A 366 -25.62 3.76 -35.24
CA ARG A 366 -24.81 4.90 -34.76
C ARG A 366 -24.38 4.71 -33.31
N ASP A 367 -25.34 4.41 -32.44
CA ASP A 367 -25.09 4.33 -31.00
C ASP A 367 -24.20 3.13 -30.65
N ALA A 368 -24.37 2.00 -31.35
CA ALA A 368 -23.49 0.84 -31.23
C ALA A 368 -22.04 1.16 -31.64
N GLU A 369 -21.84 1.82 -32.79
CA GLU A 369 -20.52 2.18 -33.29
C GLU A 369 -19.80 3.17 -32.35
N ILE A 370 -20.51 4.21 -31.88
CA ILE A 370 -20.00 5.13 -30.86
C ILE A 370 -19.67 4.41 -29.56
N HIS A 371 -20.49 3.45 -29.15
CA HIS A 371 -20.26 2.70 -27.91
C HIS A 371 -18.98 1.85 -27.99
N VAL A 372 -18.72 1.19 -29.12
CA VAL A 372 -17.49 0.44 -29.36
C VAL A 372 -16.26 1.35 -29.26
N LEU A 373 -16.29 2.52 -29.91
CA LEU A 373 -15.20 3.49 -29.88
C LEU A 373 -14.93 4.01 -28.45
N LYS A 374 -15.98 4.34 -27.69
CA LYS A 374 -15.87 4.77 -26.29
C LYS A 374 -15.30 3.68 -25.38
N ASN A 375 -15.72 2.42 -25.57
CA ASN A 375 -15.17 1.31 -24.80
C ASN A 375 -13.68 1.09 -25.11
N LYS A 376 -13.27 1.28 -26.37
CA LYS A 376 -11.87 1.20 -26.78
C LYS A 376 -11.03 2.27 -26.08
N SER A 377 -11.46 3.54 -26.10
CA SER A 377 -10.75 4.62 -25.40
C SER A 377 -10.66 4.38 -23.90
N LYS A 378 -11.77 3.97 -23.27
CA LYS A 378 -11.82 3.68 -21.83
C LYS A 378 -10.84 2.56 -21.46
N LYS A 379 -10.80 1.49 -22.25
CA LYS A 379 -9.89 0.36 -22.01
C LYS A 379 -8.41 0.77 -22.18
N MET A 380 -8.08 1.64 -23.15
CA MET A 380 -6.73 2.22 -23.25
C MET A 380 -6.36 2.97 -21.97
N GLU A 381 -7.24 3.84 -21.49
CA GLU A 381 -7.00 4.66 -20.29
C GLU A 381 -6.84 3.80 -19.03
N GLU A 382 -7.67 2.77 -18.86
CA GLU A 382 -7.61 1.84 -17.73
C GLU A 382 -6.27 1.08 -17.71
N LEU A 383 -5.87 0.48 -18.84
CA LEU A 383 -4.61 -0.25 -18.94
C LEU A 383 -3.39 0.65 -18.72
N THR A 384 -3.39 1.84 -19.35
CA THR A 384 -2.32 2.82 -19.16
C THR A 384 -2.22 3.27 -17.71
N SER A 385 -3.35 3.53 -17.05
CA SER A 385 -3.36 3.94 -15.64
C SER A 385 -2.78 2.87 -14.72
N GLU A 386 -3.11 1.59 -14.97
CA GLU A 386 -2.57 0.48 -14.19
C GLU A 386 -1.06 0.33 -14.37
N ILE A 387 -0.55 0.44 -15.61
CA ILE A 387 0.90 0.40 -15.88
C ILE A 387 1.60 1.58 -15.20
N ILE A 388 1.08 2.81 -15.34
CA ILE A 388 1.66 4.00 -14.71
C ILE A 388 1.72 3.84 -13.19
N LYS A 389 0.66 3.31 -12.57
CA LYS A 389 0.63 3.06 -11.13
C LYS A 389 1.75 2.12 -10.67
N GLN A 390 2.03 1.07 -11.44
CA GLN A 390 3.13 0.15 -11.15
C GLN A 390 4.49 0.84 -11.29
N MET A 391 4.69 1.63 -12.36
CA MET A 391 5.92 2.40 -12.55
C MET A 391 6.14 3.43 -11.43
N ASP A 392 5.10 4.15 -11.03
CA ASP A 392 5.15 5.12 -9.92
C ASP A 392 5.51 4.47 -8.59
N GLN A 393 5.05 3.23 -8.36
CA GLN A 393 5.45 2.48 -7.17
C GLN A 393 6.96 2.21 -7.18
N ILE A 394 7.53 1.82 -8.32
CA ILE A 394 8.98 1.61 -8.44
C ILE A 394 9.73 2.93 -8.24
N VAL A 395 9.26 4.03 -8.85
CA VAL A 395 9.85 5.38 -8.64
C VAL A 395 9.95 5.69 -7.15
N ARG A 396 8.86 5.50 -6.38
CA ARG A 396 8.85 5.76 -4.93
C ARG A 396 9.83 4.88 -4.17
N ILE A 397 9.93 3.60 -4.52
CA ILE A 397 10.89 2.68 -3.89
C ILE A 397 12.33 3.18 -4.11
N ARG A 398 12.66 3.60 -5.34
CA ARG A 398 13.98 4.12 -5.70
C ARG A 398 14.30 5.44 -5.01
N GLU A 399 13.36 6.39 -5.00
CA GLU A 399 13.52 7.66 -4.30
C GLU A 399 13.71 7.46 -2.78
N ASN A 400 12.94 6.55 -2.16
CA ASN A 400 13.11 6.22 -0.75
C ASN A 400 14.46 5.58 -0.45
N LEU A 401 14.98 4.74 -1.35
CA LEU A 401 16.30 4.14 -1.19
C LEU A 401 17.40 5.22 -1.24
N ILE A 402 17.39 6.08 -2.26
CA ILE A 402 18.32 7.21 -2.40
C ILE A 402 18.29 8.10 -1.15
N ASN A 403 17.10 8.52 -0.72
CA ASN A 403 16.94 9.33 0.50
C ASN A 403 17.44 8.58 1.75
N GLY A 404 17.27 7.26 1.78
CA GLY A 404 17.72 6.38 2.85
C GLY A 404 19.24 6.29 2.98
N LEU A 405 19.99 6.41 1.87
CA LEU A 405 21.46 6.30 1.89
C LEU A 405 22.12 7.35 2.78
N SER A 406 21.57 8.56 2.81
CA SER A 406 22.05 9.63 3.70
C SER A 406 21.91 9.33 5.20
N ASN A 407 21.03 8.38 5.57
CA ASN A 407 20.83 7.98 6.97
C ASN A 407 21.78 6.87 7.43
N LEU A 408 22.66 6.38 6.55
CA LEU A 408 23.63 5.32 6.87
C LEU A 408 24.86 5.84 7.63
N GLY A 409 25.03 7.16 7.74
CA GLY A 409 26.19 7.79 8.33
C GLY A 409 25.89 8.68 9.53
N ILE A 410 26.97 9.24 10.10
CA ILE A 410 26.91 10.30 11.11
C ILE A 410 27.08 11.67 10.46
N PRO A 411 26.45 12.74 10.98
CA PRO A 411 26.64 14.08 10.46
C PRO A 411 28.02 14.62 10.87
N LEU A 412 28.83 15.04 9.90
CA LEU A 412 30.12 15.71 10.13
C LEU A 412 30.51 16.57 8.91
N GLU A 413 30.90 17.82 9.13
CA GLU A 413 31.21 18.79 8.08
C GLU A 413 32.70 18.79 7.72
N ARG A 414 33.19 17.72 7.07
CA ARG A 414 34.57 17.59 6.56
C ARG A 414 34.60 16.69 5.32
N ASP A 415 35.65 16.78 4.52
CA ASP A 415 35.88 15.93 3.33
C ASP A 415 37.12 15.02 3.48
N THR A 416 37.51 14.73 4.73
CA THR A 416 38.72 13.97 5.06
C THR A 416 38.35 12.56 5.51
N VAL A 417 39.09 11.53 5.09
CA VAL A 417 38.95 10.17 5.63
C VAL A 417 39.60 10.07 7.00
N PHE A 418 38.88 9.52 7.98
CA PHE A 418 39.40 9.32 9.33
C PHE A 418 39.64 7.84 9.65
N LEU A 419 40.71 7.58 10.39
CA LEU A 419 40.89 6.33 11.13
C LEU A 419 40.81 6.64 12.63
N ALA A 420 39.67 6.31 13.22
CA ALA A 420 39.43 6.47 14.65
C ALA A 420 39.85 5.21 15.41
N TYR A 421 40.57 5.39 16.50
CA TYR A 421 40.94 4.34 17.43
C TYR A 421 40.12 4.50 18.70
N MET A 422 39.26 3.50 18.97
CA MET A 422 38.45 3.42 20.17
C MET A 422 39.16 2.55 21.21
N PRO A 423 39.69 3.13 22.30
CA PRO A 423 40.35 2.34 23.33
C PRO A 423 39.35 1.55 24.18
N PHE A 424 39.70 0.32 24.54
CA PHE A 424 39.01 -0.54 25.48
C PHE A 424 40.07 -1.33 26.27
N TYR A 425 39.72 -1.91 27.41
CA TYR A 425 40.63 -2.85 28.08
C TYR A 425 40.26 -4.28 27.74
N LEU A 426 41.27 -5.13 27.56
CA LEU A 426 41.11 -6.55 27.34
C LEU A 426 41.82 -7.31 28.47
N ALA A 427 41.04 -8.03 29.28
CA ALA A 427 41.57 -9.01 30.20
C ALA A 427 41.55 -10.38 29.53
N CYS A 428 42.66 -11.10 29.59
CA CYS A 428 42.73 -12.50 29.21
C CYS A 428 42.89 -13.34 30.48
N PHE A 429 41.94 -14.25 30.69
CA PHE A 429 42.01 -15.26 31.74
C PHE A 429 42.46 -16.57 31.13
N ARG A 430 43.40 -17.25 31.80
CA ARG A 430 43.83 -18.59 31.40
C ARG A 430 43.37 -19.63 32.42
N PHE A 431 42.76 -20.70 31.89
CA PHE A 431 42.47 -21.93 32.59
C PHE A 431 43.08 -23.08 31.79
N GLU A 432 44.09 -23.75 32.37
CA GLU A 432 44.87 -24.77 31.65
C GLU A 432 45.37 -24.27 30.28
N SER A 433 44.89 -24.86 29.18
CA SER A 433 45.19 -24.45 27.80
C SER A 433 44.16 -23.49 27.19
N ARG A 434 43.03 -23.24 27.86
CA ARG A 434 41.96 -22.37 27.36
C ARG A 434 42.17 -20.93 27.81
N LYS A 435 41.95 -20.01 26.87
CA LYS A 435 41.87 -18.57 27.12
C LYS A 435 40.41 -18.13 27.16
N ARG A 436 40.11 -17.15 27.99
CA ARG A 436 38.82 -16.47 28.04
C ARG A 436 39.07 -14.97 28.04
N TYR A 437 38.54 -14.31 27.03
CA TYR A 437 38.71 -12.87 26.86
C TYR A 437 37.53 -12.11 27.46
N VAL A 438 37.82 -11.02 28.15
CA VAL A 438 36.81 -10.09 28.66
C VAL A 438 37.18 -8.67 28.25
N PRO A 439 36.40 -8.06 27.35
CA PRO A 439 36.54 -6.65 27.01
C PRO A 439 35.82 -5.77 28.03
N TYR A 440 36.47 -4.69 28.45
CA TYR A 440 35.88 -3.59 29.21
C TYR A 440 35.69 -2.40 28.28
N PRO A 441 34.45 -1.98 28.01
CA PRO A 441 34.15 -0.96 27.02
C PRO A 441 34.56 0.45 27.49
N PRO A 442 34.71 1.42 26.57
CA PRO A 442 34.77 2.83 26.91
C PRO A 442 33.63 3.22 27.85
N SER A 443 33.93 4.04 28.85
CA SER A 443 33.05 4.23 30.00
C SER A 443 32.97 5.67 30.48
N ILE A 444 31.84 5.99 31.10
CA ILE A 444 31.66 7.20 31.91
C ILE A 444 32.04 6.87 33.35
N VAL A 445 32.84 7.74 33.96
CA VAL A 445 33.33 7.58 35.33
C VAL A 445 32.36 8.25 36.30
N ASN A 446 31.68 7.44 37.10
CA ASN A 446 30.69 7.92 38.06
C ASN A 446 31.35 8.63 39.26
N SER A 447 30.51 9.35 40.00
CA SER A 447 30.85 9.89 41.33
C SER A 447 30.37 8.96 42.44
N VAL A 448 31.13 8.88 43.53
CA VAL A 448 30.81 8.02 44.69
C VAL A 448 29.47 8.40 45.30
N LYS A 449 29.12 9.69 45.27
CA LYS A 449 27.84 10.22 45.76
C LYS A 449 26.65 9.57 45.04
N LEU A 450 26.76 9.25 43.74
CA LEU A 450 25.70 8.56 43.00
C LEU A 450 25.61 7.06 43.37
N ALA A 451 26.76 6.42 43.59
CA ALA A 451 26.87 5.01 43.98
C ALA A 451 26.29 4.73 45.39
N THR A 452 26.31 5.72 46.29
CA THR A 452 25.81 5.56 47.68
C THR A 452 24.30 5.32 47.82
N LYS A 453 23.49 5.52 46.76
CA LYS A 453 22.04 5.23 46.79
C LYS A 453 21.73 3.73 46.69
N LEU A 454 22.65 2.91 46.19
CA LEU A 454 22.59 1.45 46.25
C LEU A 454 23.40 0.99 47.46
N LYS A 455 22.79 1.03 48.64
CA LYS A 455 23.35 0.44 49.86
C LYS A 455 23.88 -0.97 49.55
N GLY A 456 25.07 -1.28 50.05
CA GLY A 456 25.74 -2.58 49.95
C GLY A 456 25.02 -3.74 50.65
N ALA A 457 23.71 -3.83 50.53
CA ALA A 457 22.86 -4.90 51.05
C ALA A 457 22.89 -6.18 50.18
N LEU A 458 23.59 -6.15 49.03
CA LEU A 458 23.65 -7.29 48.08
C LEU A 458 25.07 -7.84 47.84
N GLY A 459 26.10 -7.39 48.58
CA GLY A 459 27.47 -7.94 48.44
C GLY A 459 28.17 -7.62 47.11
N ILE A 460 27.67 -6.65 46.33
CA ILE A 460 28.30 -6.17 45.09
C ILE A 460 29.39 -5.15 45.46
N ALA A 461 30.62 -5.39 45.01
CA ALA A 461 31.76 -4.49 45.21
C ALA A 461 31.48 -3.11 44.59
N ARG A 462 31.68 -2.02 45.34
CA ARG A 462 31.37 -0.64 44.90
C ARG A 462 32.12 -0.24 43.63
N ILE A 463 33.33 -0.74 43.46
CA ILE A 463 34.16 -0.51 42.27
C ILE A 463 33.47 -0.91 40.95
N LYS A 464 32.52 -1.87 40.97
CA LYS A 464 31.72 -2.24 39.78
C LYS A 464 30.82 -1.12 39.27
N GLN A 465 30.51 -0.13 40.11
CA GLN A 465 29.68 1.01 39.76
C GLN A 465 30.50 2.23 39.33
N LEU A 466 31.84 2.17 39.40
CA LEU A 466 32.71 3.27 39.00
C LEU A 466 32.57 3.56 37.51
N PHE A 467 32.60 2.52 36.67
CA PHE A 467 32.41 2.62 35.24
C PHE A 467 30.97 2.29 34.86
N SER A 468 30.35 3.18 34.11
CA SER A 468 29.15 2.87 33.34
C SER A 468 29.50 2.86 31.86
N PRO A 469 29.19 1.80 31.11
CA PRO A 469 29.47 1.78 29.68
C PRO A 469 28.85 3.00 29.00
N ARG A 470 29.61 3.68 28.14
CA ARG A 470 29.14 4.92 27.52
C ARG A 470 28.03 4.71 26.50
N SER A 471 28.01 3.52 25.88
CA SER A 471 27.04 3.13 24.87
C SER A 471 26.77 1.63 24.97
N ALA A 472 25.49 1.27 24.98
CA ALA A 472 25.07 -0.13 24.92
C ALA A 472 25.45 -0.77 23.58
N ALA A 473 25.34 -0.01 22.47
CA ALA A 473 25.66 -0.49 21.14
C ALA A 473 27.17 -0.79 20.97
N ILE A 474 28.04 0.11 21.45
CA ILE A 474 29.50 -0.12 21.47
C ILE A 474 29.84 -1.33 22.34
N THR A 475 29.20 -1.46 23.50
CA THR A 475 29.40 -2.61 24.39
C THR A 475 29.01 -3.92 23.70
N SER A 476 27.89 -3.92 22.97
CA SER A 476 27.43 -5.06 22.17
C SER A 476 28.45 -5.45 21.10
N LEU A 477 29.00 -4.48 20.36
CA LEU A 477 30.07 -4.72 19.39
C LEU A 477 31.28 -5.41 20.05
N LEU A 478 31.79 -4.85 21.15
CA LEU A 478 32.96 -5.39 21.85
C LEU A 478 32.68 -6.77 22.46
N SER A 479 31.45 -7.04 22.90
CA SER A 479 31.07 -8.35 23.47
C SER A 479 31.21 -9.51 22.47
N ARG A 480 31.22 -9.21 21.17
CA ARG A 480 31.43 -10.19 20.10
C ARG A 480 32.91 -10.45 19.82
N LEU A 481 33.81 -9.55 20.26
CA LEU A 481 35.24 -9.63 19.99
C LEU A 481 35.88 -10.92 20.52
N PRO A 482 35.58 -11.43 21.74
CA PRO A 482 36.11 -12.70 22.22
C PRO A 482 35.95 -13.86 21.23
N ASN A 483 34.75 -14.00 20.63
CA ASN A 483 34.50 -15.06 19.65
C ASN A 483 35.35 -14.88 18.40
N VAL A 484 35.53 -13.64 17.93
CA VAL A 484 36.37 -13.34 16.77
C VAL A 484 37.85 -13.67 17.04
N LEU A 485 38.34 -13.40 18.25
CA LEU A 485 39.71 -13.74 18.65
C LEU A 485 39.93 -15.26 18.80
N GLU A 486 38.88 -16.00 19.16
CA GLU A 486 38.92 -17.46 19.24
C GLU A 486 38.84 -18.11 17.85
N GLU A 487 38.00 -17.60 16.96
CA GLU A 487 37.82 -18.12 15.59
C GLU A 487 38.98 -17.74 14.66
N ASN A 488 39.55 -16.54 14.81
CA ASN A 488 40.69 -16.07 14.03
C ASN A 488 41.98 -16.18 14.84
N ALA A 489 42.63 -17.34 14.77
CA ALA A 489 43.86 -17.63 15.50
C ALA A 489 45.01 -16.64 15.21
N ALA A 490 45.11 -16.13 13.97
CA ALA A 490 46.15 -15.16 13.61
C ALA A 490 45.95 -13.84 14.37
N LEU A 491 44.75 -13.27 14.30
CA LEU A 491 44.39 -12.04 15.02
C LEU A 491 44.47 -12.23 16.55
N GLY A 492 43.95 -13.35 17.06
CA GLY A 492 43.98 -13.66 18.49
C GLY A 492 45.41 -13.77 19.04
N ASN A 493 46.34 -14.35 18.28
CA ASN A 493 47.74 -14.45 18.65
C ASN A 493 48.46 -13.10 18.57
N GLU A 494 48.26 -12.33 17.49
CA GLU A 494 48.82 -10.98 17.34
C GLU A 494 48.45 -10.08 18.52
N ILE A 495 47.16 -10.02 18.87
CA ILE A 495 46.68 -9.23 20.00
C ILE A 495 47.23 -9.77 21.32
N SER A 496 47.25 -11.09 21.52
CA SER A 496 47.79 -11.70 22.74
C SER A 496 49.26 -11.35 22.94
N GLU A 497 50.09 -11.46 21.90
CA GLU A 497 51.52 -11.17 21.97
C GLU A 497 51.79 -9.69 22.26
N ALA A 498 51.04 -8.79 21.63
CA ALA A 498 51.12 -7.36 21.90
C ALA A 498 50.65 -7.03 23.32
N ALA A 499 49.55 -7.65 23.78
CA ALA A 499 48.97 -7.41 25.09
C ALA A 499 49.87 -7.91 26.23
N VAL A 500 50.58 -9.02 26.06
CA VAL A 500 51.56 -9.50 27.05
C VAL A 500 52.71 -8.51 27.23
N LYS A 501 53.16 -7.84 26.16
CA LYS A 501 54.23 -6.81 26.23
C LYS A 501 53.76 -5.55 26.96
N LEU A 502 52.47 -5.24 26.90
CA LEU A 502 51.84 -4.04 27.47
C LEU A 502 50.97 -4.35 28.69
N ASP A 503 51.19 -5.50 29.32
CA ASP A 503 50.39 -5.93 30.46
C ASP A 503 50.56 -4.99 31.66
N ILE A 504 49.48 -4.30 32.02
CA ILE A 504 49.49 -3.34 33.13
C ILE A 504 49.75 -4.03 34.48
N VAL A 505 49.52 -5.34 34.58
CA VAL A 505 49.67 -6.11 35.82
C VAL A 505 51.10 -6.62 35.99
N GLN A 506 51.82 -6.95 34.92
CA GLN A 506 53.15 -7.55 35.02
C GLN A 506 54.30 -6.55 34.89
N VAL A 507 54.11 -5.45 34.14
CA VAL A 507 55.16 -4.44 33.97
C VAL A 507 55.34 -3.63 35.26
N LYS A 508 56.60 -3.39 35.66
CA LYS A 508 56.97 -2.73 36.93
C LYS A 508 56.27 -1.37 37.12
N ASP A 509 56.30 -0.53 36.09
CA ASP A 509 55.66 0.78 36.11
C ASP A 509 54.13 0.68 36.15
N GLY A 510 53.57 -0.36 35.52
CA GLY A 510 52.16 -0.73 35.60
C GLY A 510 51.74 -1.07 37.04
N LYS A 511 52.48 -1.95 37.72
CA LYS A 511 52.22 -2.30 39.14
C LYS A 511 52.28 -1.09 40.06
N GLN A 512 53.27 -0.21 39.88
CA GLN A 512 53.38 1.02 40.69
C GLN A 512 52.21 1.97 40.44
N GLY A 513 51.81 2.14 39.17
CA GLY A 513 50.63 2.91 38.79
C GLY A 513 49.35 2.36 39.40
N ILE A 514 49.14 1.04 39.34
CA ILE A 514 47.97 0.37 39.95
C ILE A 514 47.94 0.61 41.46
N LYS A 515 49.06 0.49 42.18
CA LYS A 515 49.12 0.77 43.64
C LYS A 515 48.68 2.20 43.96
N LYS A 516 49.27 3.19 43.27
CA LYS A 516 48.92 4.61 43.43
C LYS A 516 47.44 4.88 43.11
N GLY A 517 46.92 4.25 42.05
CA GLY A 517 45.49 4.35 41.70
C GLY A 517 44.58 3.71 42.74
N MET A 518 44.95 2.56 43.31
CA MET A 518 44.17 1.92 44.38
C MET A 518 44.13 2.77 45.65
N ASP A 519 45.22 3.45 46.00
CA ASP A 519 45.25 4.40 47.13
C ASP A 519 44.22 5.51 46.94
N ARG A 520 44.19 6.12 45.75
CA ARG A 520 43.21 7.18 45.42
C ARG A 520 41.78 6.67 45.37
N LEU A 521 41.55 5.51 44.75
CA LEU A 521 40.22 4.89 44.72
C LEU A 521 39.70 4.55 46.12
N LYS A 522 40.60 4.19 47.05
CA LYS A 522 40.28 3.99 48.45
C LYS A 522 39.96 5.32 49.14
N GLU A 523 40.76 6.37 48.93
CA GLU A 523 40.51 7.72 49.47
C GLU A 523 39.16 8.29 49.01
N GLU A 524 38.79 8.08 47.73
CA GLU A 524 37.48 8.46 47.19
C GLU A 524 36.33 7.63 47.79
N GLY A 525 36.61 6.42 48.29
CA GLY A 525 35.61 5.51 48.87
C GLY A 525 35.02 4.48 47.90
N TRP A 526 35.67 4.26 46.76
CA TRP A 526 35.35 3.17 45.81
C TRP A 526 35.83 1.80 46.30
N LEU A 527 36.88 1.78 47.12
CA LEU A 527 37.41 0.56 47.74
C LEU A 527 37.28 0.64 49.26
N SER A 528 36.72 -0.40 49.88
CA SER A 528 36.83 -0.60 51.33
C SER A 528 38.25 -1.03 51.71
N GLU A 529 38.62 -0.87 53.00
CA GLU A 529 39.90 -1.38 53.53
C GLU A 529 40.13 -2.86 53.19
N LYS A 530 39.07 -3.66 53.32
CA LYS A 530 39.11 -5.10 53.02
C LYS A 530 39.36 -5.38 51.54
N GLU A 531 38.68 -4.65 50.65
CA GLU A 531 38.90 -4.77 49.20
C GLU A 531 40.30 -4.31 48.81
N TYR A 532 40.77 -3.19 49.36
CA TYR A 532 42.11 -2.68 49.14
C TYR A 532 43.19 -3.68 49.58
N SER A 533 43.09 -4.27 50.78
CA SER A 533 44.03 -5.29 51.23
C SER A 533 44.00 -6.53 50.34
N LEU A 534 42.80 -6.97 49.92
CA LEU A 534 42.64 -8.12 49.02
C LEU A 534 43.31 -7.88 47.66
N PHE A 535 43.04 -6.75 47.01
CA PHE A 535 43.61 -6.45 45.70
C PHE A 535 45.11 -6.19 45.78
N SER A 536 45.58 -5.52 46.83
CA SER A 536 47.01 -5.33 47.09
C SER A 536 47.75 -6.66 47.24
N GLN A 537 47.16 -7.65 47.92
CA GLN A 537 47.75 -8.99 48.05
C GLN A 537 47.82 -9.72 46.71
N ARG A 538 46.86 -9.51 45.81
CA ARG A 538 46.82 -10.16 44.49
C ARG A 538 47.76 -9.51 43.47
N LEU A 539 48.10 -8.24 43.67
CA LEU A 539 49.02 -7.50 42.81
C LEU A 539 50.50 -7.76 43.14
N ALA A 540 50.78 -8.08 44.42
CA ALA A 540 52.11 -8.43 44.91
C ALA A 540 52.62 -9.70 44.22
#